data_AF-A0A3S1RAK7-F1
#
_entry.id   AF-A0A3S1RAK7-F1
#
_cell.length_a   1.000
_cell.length_b   1.000
_cell.length_c   1.000
_cell.angle_alpha   90.00
_cell.angle_beta   90.00
_cell.angle_gamma   90.00
#
_symmetry.space_group_name_H-M   'P 1'
#
loop_
_entity.id
_entity.type
_entity.pdbx_description
1 polymer ?
#
loop_
_entity_poly.entity_id
_entity_poly.type
_entity_poly.pdbx_seq_one_letter_code
_entity_poly.pdbx_strand_id
1 'polypeptide(L)'
;MTRHSSRRASLREMLGERLSRAERYLRIAGYFRSSLLELVSEEIRNVDEIRVVCNAELDPNDVAVAKAASEGTDAISRMLVANWMADQTSLDTLFEKDRYRILHDLLVSSRMKVRVVPRDGSTVFLHGKAGILEYRNGGSTAFVGSMNESATGLLHSYEILWEDDDPEATAWVREEFEHFWSLGIDLPNAVVEHIGAVSRRIEYRSIEEARDQHGIENPASVLVDRPIYKSGQILRPWQKRFVQTCVDDWKLYRKARFLIADDVGLGKTLSMASAALVLSLLSNGGVLILAPATLMRQWQTEIQDNLGLPSAIWSSTTKQWLDGKDLPLSFKGESGAIARCPLR
;
A
#
# COMPACT_ATOMS: atom_id res chain seq x y z
N MET A 1 20.70 -32.45 -7.93
CA MET A 1 20.04 -31.67 -9.02
C MET A 1 18.76 -32.31 -9.61
N THR A 2 17.64 -31.59 -9.54
CA THR A 2 16.32 -31.94 -10.09
C THR A 2 15.75 -30.78 -10.93
N ARG A 3 14.92 -31.07 -11.95
CA ARG A 3 14.41 -30.08 -12.91
C ARG A 3 12.89 -30.06 -12.91
N HIS A 4 12.32 -28.90 -12.62
CA HIS A 4 10.88 -28.69 -12.56
C HIS A 4 10.41 -27.74 -13.66
N SER A 5 9.17 -27.94 -14.12
CA SER A 5 8.54 -27.10 -15.13
C SER A 5 7.04 -27.01 -14.86
N SER A 6 6.49 -25.79 -14.91
CA SER A 6 5.05 -25.57 -14.72
C SER A 6 4.18 -26.27 -15.78
N ARG A 7 4.75 -26.64 -16.94
CA ARG A 7 4.08 -27.47 -17.96
C ARG A 7 3.84 -28.91 -17.52
N ARG A 8 4.71 -29.42 -16.63
CA ARG A 8 4.71 -30.85 -16.24
C ARG A 8 4.06 -31.09 -14.88
N ALA A 9 4.26 -30.18 -13.93
CA ALA A 9 3.74 -30.29 -12.57
C ALA A 9 3.57 -28.90 -11.94
N SER A 10 2.72 -28.81 -10.92
CA SER A 10 2.53 -27.58 -10.14
C SER A 10 3.80 -27.25 -9.35
N LEU A 11 4.47 -26.14 -9.70
CA LEU A 11 5.63 -25.65 -8.94
C LEU A 11 5.21 -25.18 -7.54
N ARG A 12 3.97 -24.69 -7.39
CA ARG A 12 3.42 -24.24 -6.11
C ARG A 12 3.33 -25.37 -5.09
N GLU A 13 2.81 -26.53 -5.50
CA GLU A 13 2.67 -27.68 -4.60
C GLU A 13 4.03 -28.20 -4.16
N MET A 14 4.99 -28.27 -5.09
CA MET A 14 6.36 -28.66 -4.81
C MET A 14 7.00 -27.71 -3.78
N LEU A 15 6.94 -26.40 -4.01
CA LEU A 15 7.47 -25.42 -3.05
C LEU A 15 6.75 -25.47 -1.70
N GLY A 16 5.42 -25.59 -1.70
CA GLY A 16 4.64 -25.71 -0.48
C GLY A 16 5.07 -26.91 0.37
N GLU A 17 5.31 -28.06 -0.26
CA GLU A 17 5.86 -29.25 0.41
C GLU A 17 7.24 -28.95 1.05
N ARG A 18 8.13 -28.28 0.31
CA ARG A 18 9.49 -27.96 0.78
C ARG A 18 9.45 -26.95 1.93
N LEU A 19 8.67 -25.88 1.79
CA LEU A 19 8.47 -24.84 2.80
C LEU A 19 7.89 -25.39 4.10
N SER A 20 6.98 -26.36 4.03
CA SER A 20 6.41 -27.00 5.23
C SER A 20 7.45 -27.66 6.14
N ARG A 21 8.60 -28.06 5.58
CA ARG A 21 9.71 -28.73 6.28
C ARG A 21 10.89 -27.80 6.58
N ALA A 22 10.88 -26.58 6.05
CA ALA A 22 11.98 -25.64 6.16
C ALA A 22 12.02 -24.97 7.54
N GLU A 23 13.23 -24.85 8.07
CA GLU A 23 13.56 -24.01 9.22
C GLU A 23 13.86 -22.59 8.76
N ARG A 24 14.72 -22.46 7.74
CA ARG A 24 15.13 -21.18 7.17
C ARG A 24 14.89 -21.11 5.67
N TYR A 25 14.44 -19.95 5.21
CA TYR A 25 14.28 -19.63 3.80
C TYR A 25 15.02 -18.33 3.44
N LEU A 26 16.06 -18.44 2.59
CA LEU A 26 16.77 -17.31 2.00
C LEU A 26 16.29 -17.10 0.56
N ARG A 27 15.92 -15.88 0.18
CA ARG A 27 15.36 -15.59 -1.14
C ARG A 27 15.99 -14.36 -1.78
N ILE A 28 16.54 -14.53 -2.98
CA ILE A 28 16.85 -13.47 -3.92
C ILE A 28 15.64 -13.32 -4.84
N ALA A 29 14.97 -12.16 -4.75
CA ALA A 29 13.77 -11.83 -5.50
C ALA A 29 14.03 -10.67 -6.46
N GLY A 30 13.32 -10.67 -7.59
CA GLY A 30 13.46 -9.60 -8.58
C GLY A 30 12.82 -8.29 -8.10
N TYR A 31 11.50 -8.28 -7.98
CA TYR A 31 10.73 -7.05 -7.78
C TYR A 31 10.17 -6.94 -6.37
N PHE A 32 10.44 -5.82 -5.71
CA PHE A 32 10.08 -5.56 -4.32
C PHE A 32 8.63 -5.91 -3.95
N ARG A 33 7.63 -5.39 -4.68
CA ARG A 33 6.22 -5.57 -4.28
C ARG A 33 5.61 -6.89 -4.75
N SER A 34 5.67 -7.15 -6.05
CA SER A 34 5.12 -8.37 -6.63
C SER A 34 5.77 -9.59 -6.01
N SER A 35 7.11 -9.66 -5.94
CA SER A 35 7.79 -10.86 -5.42
C SER A 35 7.55 -11.13 -3.92
N LEU A 36 7.33 -10.10 -3.10
CA LEU A 36 7.00 -10.31 -1.68
C LEU A 36 5.60 -10.86 -1.47
N LEU A 37 4.61 -10.33 -2.18
CA LEU A 37 3.25 -10.88 -2.11
C LEU A 37 3.20 -12.28 -2.72
N GLU A 38 3.93 -12.49 -3.82
CA GLU A 38 4.12 -13.79 -4.48
C GLU A 38 4.58 -14.88 -3.52
N LEU A 39 5.65 -14.61 -2.78
CA LEU A 39 6.26 -15.51 -1.80
C LEU A 39 5.31 -15.89 -0.65
N VAL A 40 4.27 -15.09 -0.42
CA VAL A 40 3.36 -15.28 0.71
C VAL A 40 2.27 -16.29 0.36
N SER A 41 2.47 -17.52 0.82
CA SER A 41 1.51 -18.62 0.82
C SER A 41 1.16 -19.06 2.25
N GLU A 42 0.19 -19.97 2.42
CA GLU A 42 -0.13 -20.52 3.75
C GLU A 42 1.05 -21.29 4.35
N GLU A 43 1.83 -21.99 3.51
CA GLU A 43 2.93 -22.85 3.92
C GLU A 43 4.11 -22.04 4.46
N ILE A 44 4.32 -20.81 3.98
CA ILE A 44 5.41 -19.96 4.47
C ILE A 44 5.20 -19.52 5.93
N ARG A 45 3.95 -19.55 6.43
CA ARG A 45 3.65 -19.25 7.83
C ARG A 45 4.38 -20.18 8.80
N ASN A 46 4.75 -21.37 8.35
CA ASN A 46 5.40 -22.38 9.17
C ASN A 46 6.93 -22.34 9.10
N VAL A 47 7.53 -21.39 8.36
CA VAL A 47 8.98 -21.23 8.33
C VAL A 47 9.42 -20.35 9.52
N ASP A 48 10.48 -20.75 10.19
CA ASP A 48 10.93 -20.12 11.44
C ASP A 48 11.67 -18.81 11.15
N GLU A 49 12.52 -18.80 10.11
CA GLU A 49 13.25 -17.61 9.66
C GLU A 49 13.19 -17.44 8.13
N ILE A 50 12.79 -16.27 7.66
CA ILE A 50 12.71 -15.91 6.25
C ILE A 50 13.50 -14.63 6.03
N ARG A 51 14.41 -14.65 5.05
CA ARG A 51 15.15 -13.46 4.63
C ARG A 51 15.01 -13.25 3.13
N VAL A 52 14.54 -12.08 2.75
CA VAL A 52 14.32 -11.73 1.34
C VAL A 52 15.16 -10.52 0.98
N VAL A 53 15.98 -10.65 -0.05
CA VAL A 53 16.64 -9.53 -0.72
C VAL A 53 15.99 -9.29 -2.07
N CYS A 54 15.65 -8.04 -2.37
CA CYS A 54 14.94 -7.68 -3.60
C CYS A 54 15.36 -6.31 -4.10
N ASN A 55 15.07 -6.03 -5.37
CA ASN A 55 15.31 -4.73 -5.96
C ASN A 55 14.06 -3.85 -5.89
N ALA A 56 14.25 -2.54 -5.73
CA ALA A 56 13.21 -1.56 -5.96
C ALA A 56 13.55 -0.72 -7.20
N GLU A 57 12.57 -0.50 -8.08
CA GLU A 57 12.68 0.42 -9.21
C GLU A 57 12.72 1.87 -8.69
N LEU A 58 13.87 2.27 -8.16
CA LEU A 58 14.17 3.63 -7.76
C LEU A 58 15.03 4.29 -8.83
N ASP A 59 14.80 5.57 -9.11
CA ASP A 59 15.64 6.34 -10.02
C ASP A 59 17.07 6.43 -9.44
N PRO A 60 18.11 6.01 -10.19
CA PRO A 60 19.48 6.02 -9.70
C PRO A 60 20.01 7.41 -9.30
N ASN A 61 19.52 8.48 -9.94
CA ASN A 61 19.90 9.84 -9.58
C ASN A 61 19.28 10.24 -8.24
N ASP A 62 18.02 9.86 -8.01
CA ASP A 62 17.34 10.14 -6.73
C ASP A 62 17.99 9.37 -5.58
N VAL A 63 18.42 8.12 -5.82
CA VAL A 63 19.18 7.33 -4.84
C VAL A 63 20.54 7.98 -4.55
N ALA A 64 21.25 8.45 -5.57
CA ALA A 64 22.55 9.10 -5.40
C ALA A 64 22.43 10.42 -4.62
N VAL A 65 21.41 11.24 -4.95
CA VAL A 65 21.10 12.49 -4.24
C VAL A 65 20.70 12.20 -2.80
N ALA A 66 19.88 11.18 -2.56
CA ALA A 66 19.50 10.77 -1.21
C ALA A 66 20.72 10.34 -0.40
N LYS A 67 21.60 9.48 -0.93
CA LYS A 67 22.84 9.06 -0.25
C LYS A 67 23.79 10.24 0.06
N ALA A 68 23.81 11.28 -0.76
CA ALA A 68 24.65 12.46 -0.57
C ALA A 68 24.08 13.48 0.45
N ALA A 69 22.78 13.43 0.75
CA ALA A 69 22.15 14.29 1.73
C ALA A 69 22.35 13.77 3.18
N SER A 70 22.46 14.66 4.16
CA SER A 70 22.51 14.27 5.59
C SER A 70 21.29 13.47 6.08
N GLU A 71 20.19 13.46 5.34
CA GLU A 71 18.95 12.70 5.62
C GLU A 71 18.92 11.28 4.98
N GLY A 72 20.03 10.79 4.41
CA GLY A 72 19.99 9.81 3.32
C GLY A 72 19.08 8.58 3.46
N THR A 73 19.09 7.88 4.62
CA THR A 73 18.25 6.70 4.84
C THR A 73 16.74 7.05 4.87
N ASP A 74 16.38 8.23 5.36
CA ASP A 74 14.99 8.68 5.44
C ASP A 74 14.43 9.07 4.06
N ALA A 75 15.26 9.65 3.19
CA ALA A 75 14.88 9.97 1.82
C ALA A 75 14.61 8.70 0.99
N ILE A 76 15.50 7.70 1.08
CA ILE A 76 15.30 6.39 0.42
C ILE A 76 14.05 5.71 0.98
N SER A 77 13.82 5.78 2.29
CA SER A 77 12.62 5.22 2.92
C SER A 77 11.32 5.81 2.36
N ARG A 78 11.28 7.14 2.15
CA ARG A 78 10.14 7.82 1.53
C ARG A 78 9.91 7.35 0.08
N MET A 79 10.98 7.18 -0.69
CA MET A 79 10.90 6.68 -2.06
C MET A 79 10.40 5.24 -2.13
N LEU A 80 10.85 4.36 -1.23
CA LEU A 80 10.37 2.98 -1.14
C LEU A 80 8.88 2.90 -0.81
N VAL A 81 8.40 3.77 0.09
CA VAL A 81 6.96 3.90 0.39
C VAL A 81 6.19 4.34 -0.86
N ALA A 82 6.67 5.37 -1.57
CA ALA A 82 6.03 5.86 -2.78
C ALA A 82 5.98 4.78 -3.89
N ASN A 83 7.08 4.06 -4.11
CA ASN A 83 7.17 2.97 -5.08
C ASN A 83 6.20 1.82 -4.74
N TRP A 84 6.11 1.41 -3.47
CA TRP A 84 5.15 0.40 -3.03
C TRP A 84 3.70 0.81 -3.30
N MET A 85 3.39 2.11 -3.13
CA MET A 85 2.04 2.66 -3.29
C MET A 85 1.65 2.93 -4.75
N ALA A 86 2.62 3.24 -5.62
CA ALA A 86 2.37 3.65 -7.01
C ALA A 86 1.67 2.57 -7.85
N ASP A 87 1.89 1.29 -7.52
CA ASP A 87 1.40 0.15 -8.30
C ASP A 87 0.04 -0.40 -7.77
N GLN A 88 -0.72 0.37 -6.97
CA GLN A 88 -1.96 -0.09 -6.33
C GLN A 88 -3.21 0.12 -7.19
N THR A 89 -3.71 -0.96 -7.80
CA THR A 89 -5.08 -1.05 -8.31
C THR A 89 -6.04 -1.56 -7.22
N SER A 90 -7.25 -0.97 -7.14
CA SER A 90 -8.25 -1.29 -6.12
C SER A 90 -8.79 -2.72 -6.21
N LEU A 91 -8.70 -3.34 -7.39
CA LEU A 91 -9.14 -4.72 -7.63
C LEU A 91 -8.11 -5.76 -7.14
N ASP A 92 -6.81 -5.52 -7.29
CA ASP A 92 -5.76 -6.47 -6.88
C ASP A 92 -5.69 -6.60 -5.35
N THR A 93 -5.92 -5.50 -4.64
CA THR A 93 -5.93 -5.47 -3.17
C THR A 93 -7.12 -6.22 -2.55
N LEU A 94 -8.22 -6.41 -3.29
CA LEU A 94 -9.37 -7.20 -2.84
C LEU A 94 -9.09 -8.71 -2.84
N PHE A 95 -8.37 -9.20 -3.86
CA PHE A 95 -8.05 -10.64 -3.99
C PHE A 95 -6.88 -11.09 -3.12
N GLU A 96 -6.10 -10.15 -2.57
CA GLU A 96 -4.86 -10.46 -1.86
C GLU A 96 -4.88 -10.19 -0.35
N LYS A 97 -6.03 -9.81 0.25
CA LYS A 97 -6.10 -9.42 1.69
C LYS A 97 -5.45 -10.42 2.64
N ASP A 98 -5.68 -11.71 2.42
CA ASP A 98 -5.07 -12.76 3.23
C ASP A 98 -3.55 -12.79 3.09
N ARG A 99 -3.02 -12.52 1.89
CA ARG A 99 -1.57 -12.44 1.65
C ARG A 99 -0.96 -11.21 2.33
N TYR A 100 -1.63 -10.06 2.25
CA TYR A 100 -1.18 -8.86 2.99
C TYR A 100 -1.17 -9.11 4.51
N ARG A 101 -2.16 -9.83 5.03
CA ARG A 101 -2.22 -10.20 6.45
C ARG A 101 -1.05 -11.10 6.84
N ILE A 102 -0.81 -12.18 6.09
CA ILE A 102 0.32 -13.09 6.36
C ILE A 102 1.65 -12.34 6.28
N LEU A 103 1.85 -11.53 5.23
CA LEU A 103 3.06 -10.74 5.05
C LEU A 103 3.29 -9.80 6.24
N HIS A 104 2.25 -9.06 6.64
CA HIS A 104 2.31 -8.17 7.80
C HIS A 104 2.66 -8.94 9.08
N ASP A 105 2.02 -10.07 9.34
CA ASP A 105 2.26 -10.87 10.54
C ASP A 105 3.69 -11.39 10.60
N LEU A 106 4.25 -11.83 9.47
CA LEU A 106 5.63 -12.31 9.38
C LEU A 106 6.66 -11.19 9.58
N LEU A 107 6.40 -10.00 9.04
CA LEU A 107 7.25 -8.82 9.21
C LEU A 107 7.23 -8.32 10.66
N VAL A 108 6.03 -8.19 11.26
CA VAL A 108 5.88 -7.72 12.64
C VAL A 108 6.43 -8.72 13.64
N SER A 109 6.26 -10.03 13.40
CA SER A 109 6.85 -11.06 14.26
C SER A 109 8.37 -11.20 14.09
N SER A 110 9.01 -10.40 13.22
CA SER A 110 10.43 -10.48 12.88
C SER A 110 10.89 -11.84 12.32
N ARG A 111 9.92 -12.69 11.91
CA ARG A 111 10.21 -13.98 11.27
C ARG A 111 10.60 -13.78 9.81
N MET A 112 10.06 -12.75 9.17
CA MET A 112 10.51 -12.29 7.86
C MET A 112 11.28 -10.99 7.98
N LYS A 113 12.47 -10.97 7.39
CA LYS A 113 13.28 -9.76 7.21
C LYS A 113 13.45 -9.50 5.73
N VAL A 114 13.19 -8.26 5.32
CA VAL A 114 13.29 -7.84 3.93
C VAL A 114 14.34 -6.74 3.83
N ARG A 115 15.24 -6.89 2.87
CA ARG A 115 16.18 -5.85 2.47
C ARG A 115 16.00 -5.50 1.01
N VAL A 116 16.07 -4.20 0.73
CA VAL A 116 15.95 -3.65 -0.61
C VAL A 116 17.29 -3.14 -1.07
N VAL A 117 17.77 -3.65 -2.20
CA VAL A 117 18.98 -3.16 -2.86
C VAL A 117 18.55 -2.03 -3.81
N PRO A 118 18.86 -0.76 -3.51
CA PRO A 118 18.54 0.33 -4.41
C PRO A 118 19.46 0.28 -5.63
N ARG A 119 18.93 0.57 -6.81
CA ARG A 119 19.74 0.74 -8.01
C ARG A 119 20.48 2.07 -7.93
N ASP A 120 21.76 2.06 -7.59
CA ASP A 120 22.66 3.17 -7.93
C ASP A 120 23.53 2.76 -9.12
N GLY A 121 24.09 3.71 -9.86
CA GLY A 121 24.87 3.42 -11.07
C GLY A 121 26.06 2.46 -10.89
N SER A 122 26.38 2.02 -9.67
CA SER A 122 27.42 1.04 -9.34
C SER A 122 26.89 -0.33 -8.89
N THR A 123 25.60 -0.45 -8.57
CA THR A 123 24.97 -1.70 -8.13
C THR A 123 24.31 -2.45 -9.29
N VAL A 124 24.60 -3.74 -9.40
CA VAL A 124 24.02 -4.61 -10.44
C VAL A 124 22.52 -4.79 -10.19
N PHE A 125 21.72 -4.64 -11.24
CA PHE A 125 20.28 -4.85 -11.19
C PHE A 125 19.97 -6.30 -10.81
N LEU A 126 19.31 -6.51 -9.67
CA LEU A 126 18.92 -7.83 -9.17
C LEU A 126 17.77 -8.39 -10.04
N HIS A 127 18.11 -9.18 -11.06
CA HIS A 127 17.12 -9.89 -11.88
C HIS A 127 17.12 -11.40 -11.62
N GLY A 128 18.19 -11.92 -10.99
CA GLY A 128 18.30 -13.33 -10.62
C GLY A 128 17.25 -13.71 -9.57
N LYS A 129 16.59 -14.85 -9.77
CA LYS A 129 15.68 -15.42 -8.77
C LYS A 129 16.28 -16.73 -8.30
N ALA A 130 16.78 -16.71 -7.09
CA ALA A 130 17.39 -17.86 -6.44
C ALA A 130 16.91 -17.95 -5.01
N GLY A 131 16.99 -19.12 -4.41
CA GLY A 131 16.67 -19.28 -3.00
C GLY A 131 17.28 -20.52 -2.41
N ILE A 132 17.31 -20.57 -1.08
CA ILE A 132 17.81 -21.69 -0.29
C ILE A 132 16.76 -22.03 0.76
N LEU A 133 16.40 -23.30 0.84
CA LEU A 133 15.65 -23.86 1.95
C LEU A 133 16.59 -24.71 2.79
N GLU A 134 16.68 -24.37 4.07
CA GLU A 134 17.40 -25.15 5.08
C GLU A 134 16.35 -25.89 5.91
N TYR A 135 16.48 -27.22 6.03
CA TYR A 135 15.45 -28.06 6.64
C TYR A 135 15.75 -28.36 8.10
N ARG A 136 14.69 -28.54 8.91
CA ARG A 136 14.78 -28.83 10.36
C ARG A 136 15.50 -30.14 10.69
N ASN A 137 15.45 -31.11 9.77
CA ASN A 137 16.12 -32.40 9.91
C ASN A 137 17.59 -32.35 9.45
N GLY A 138 18.09 -31.17 9.09
CA GLY A 138 19.39 -30.97 8.46
C GLY A 138 19.33 -31.07 6.93
N GLY A 139 20.38 -30.58 6.29
CA GLY A 139 20.46 -30.46 4.83
C GLY A 139 19.81 -29.18 4.30
N SER A 140 20.10 -28.88 3.04
CA SER A 140 19.58 -27.71 2.36
C SER A 140 19.39 -28.00 0.88
N THR A 141 18.51 -27.26 0.23
CA THR A 141 18.44 -27.23 -1.23
C THR A 141 18.45 -25.80 -1.72
N ALA A 142 19.17 -25.57 -2.81
CA ALA A 142 19.16 -24.33 -3.55
C ALA A 142 18.28 -24.47 -4.77
N PHE A 143 17.66 -23.37 -5.17
CA PHE A 143 16.91 -23.34 -6.41
C PHE A 143 17.16 -22.05 -7.19
N VAL A 144 17.17 -22.17 -8.52
CA VAL A 144 17.35 -21.06 -9.46
C VAL A 144 16.34 -21.22 -10.59
N GLY A 145 15.68 -20.14 -10.99
CA GLY A 145 14.68 -20.21 -12.05
C GLY A 145 14.05 -18.88 -12.42
N SER A 146 13.08 -18.94 -13.34
CA SER A 146 12.30 -17.77 -13.76
C SER A 146 11.11 -17.47 -12.84
N MET A 147 10.87 -18.33 -11.85
CA MET A 147 9.62 -18.42 -11.09
C MET A 147 9.19 -17.09 -10.46
N ASN A 148 8.15 -16.49 -11.03
CA ASN A 148 7.26 -15.56 -10.34
C ASN A 148 6.17 -16.38 -9.65
N GLU A 149 6.05 -16.30 -8.32
CA GLU A 149 5.08 -17.09 -7.54
C GLU A 149 3.71 -16.38 -7.47
N SER A 150 3.27 -15.73 -8.56
CA SER A 150 1.95 -15.08 -8.59
C SER A 150 0.84 -16.09 -8.83
N ALA A 151 -0.29 -15.88 -8.15
CA ALA A 151 -1.53 -16.59 -8.46
C ALA A 151 -1.95 -16.40 -9.93
N THR A 152 -1.64 -15.24 -10.51
CA THR A 152 -1.87 -14.90 -11.92
C THR A 152 -0.74 -15.40 -12.84
N GLY A 153 0.52 -15.42 -12.38
CA GLY A 153 1.67 -15.91 -13.12
C GLY A 153 1.70 -17.43 -13.24
N LEU A 154 1.34 -18.18 -12.21
CA LEU A 154 1.40 -19.65 -12.24
C LEU A 154 0.26 -20.30 -13.05
N LEU A 155 -0.85 -19.60 -13.28
CA LEU A 155 -1.94 -20.06 -14.16
C LEU A 155 -1.72 -19.71 -15.64
N HIS A 156 -0.88 -18.71 -15.95
CA HIS A 156 -0.74 -18.17 -17.31
C HIS A 156 0.71 -18.00 -17.82
N SER A 157 1.74 -18.25 -16.99
CA SER A 157 3.15 -18.10 -17.34
C SER A 157 3.90 -19.43 -17.25
N TYR A 158 4.72 -19.69 -18.26
CA TYR A 158 5.59 -20.87 -18.31
C TYR A 158 6.83 -20.62 -17.44
N GLU A 159 7.08 -21.53 -16.50
CA GLU A 159 8.13 -21.39 -15.49
C GLU A 159 9.01 -22.65 -15.45
N ILE A 160 10.30 -22.44 -15.20
CA ILE A 160 11.30 -23.49 -15.02
C ILE A 160 12.08 -23.23 -13.74
N LEU A 161 12.35 -24.30 -13.00
CA LEU A 161 13.14 -24.28 -11.78
C LEU A 161 14.17 -25.41 -11.79
N TRP A 162 15.41 -25.09 -11.49
CA TRP A 162 16.42 -26.07 -11.11
C TRP A 162 16.55 -26.08 -9.60
N GLU A 163 16.48 -27.27 -9.02
CA GLU A 163 16.67 -27.54 -7.59
C GLU A 163 17.95 -28.34 -7.44
N ASP A 164 18.83 -27.99 -6.51
CA ASP A 164 20.05 -28.73 -6.22
C ASP A 164 20.30 -28.83 -4.72
N ASP A 165 20.43 -30.04 -4.23
CA ASP A 165 20.71 -30.40 -2.84
C ASP A 165 22.21 -30.61 -2.58
N ASP A 166 23.06 -30.42 -3.59
CA ASP A 166 24.51 -30.44 -3.42
C ASP A 166 24.98 -29.33 -2.44
N PRO A 167 25.78 -29.66 -1.42
CA PRO A 167 26.38 -28.69 -0.53
C PRO A 167 27.14 -27.56 -1.24
N GLU A 168 27.81 -27.83 -2.37
CA GLU A 168 28.53 -26.81 -3.14
C GLU A 168 27.55 -25.82 -3.79
N ALA A 169 26.46 -26.32 -4.37
CA ALA A 169 25.43 -25.47 -4.98
C ALA A 169 24.74 -24.57 -3.94
N THR A 170 24.43 -25.14 -2.77
CA THR A 170 23.81 -24.37 -1.67
C THR A 170 24.75 -23.34 -1.06
N ALA A 171 26.04 -23.65 -0.94
CA ALA A 171 27.05 -22.70 -0.49
C ALA A 171 27.20 -21.53 -1.48
N TRP A 172 27.28 -21.82 -2.77
CA TRP A 172 27.41 -20.79 -3.81
C TRP A 172 26.23 -19.81 -3.81
N VAL A 173 24.98 -20.31 -3.78
CA VAL A 173 23.80 -19.43 -3.71
C VAL A 173 23.77 -18.63 -2.40
N ARG A 174 24.32 -19.17 -1.31
CA ARG A 174 24.35 -18.50 0.00
C ARG A 174 25.32 -17.33 -0.04
N GLU A 175 26.48 -17.51 -0.66
CA GLU A 175 27.47 -16.44 -0.86
C GLU A 175 26.88 -15.29 -1.67
N GLU A 176 26.19 -15.59 -2.77
CA GLU A 176 25.48 -14.57 -3.55
C GLU A 176 24.40 -13.86 -2.74
N PHE A 177 23.59 -14.61 -1.98
CA PHE A 177 22.57 -14.02 -1.12
C PHE A 177 23.16 -13.07 -0.08
N GLU A 178 24.20 -13.49 0.65
CA GLU A 178 24.84 -12.69 1.69
C GLU A 178 25.53 -11.45 1.11
N HIS A 179 26.11 -11.55 -0.09
CA HIS A 179 26.62 -10.39 -0.81
C HIS A 179 25.55 -9.31 -0.98
N PHE A 180 24.41 -9.65 -1.58
CA PHE A 180 23.32 -8.68 -1.78
C PHE A 180 22.65 -8.26 -0.47
N TRP A 181 22.55 -9.16 0.51
CA TRP A 181 22.01 -8.85 1.83
C TRP A 181 22.83 -7.76 2.54
N SER A 182 24.15 -7.76 2.36
CA SER A 182 25.04 -6.74 2.92
C SER A 182 24.88 -5.36 2.28
N LEU A 183 24.45 -5.31 1.01
CA LEU A 183 24.23 -4.08 0.25
C LEU A 183 22.82 -3.50 0.46
N GLY A 184 21.87 -4.34 0.88
CA GLY A 184 20.47 -3.98 1.02
C GLY A 184 20.19 -3.12 2.26
N ILE A 185 19.21 -2.23 2.12
CA ILE A 185 18.69 -1.39 3.20
C ILE A 185 17.48 -2.11 3.80
N ASP A 186 17.35 -2.08 5.12
CA ASP A 186 16.20 -2.67 5.81
C ASP A 186 14.89 -2.04 5.35
N LEU A 187 13.84 -2.86 5.27
CA LEU A 187 12.50 -2.41 4.94
C LEU A 187 12.03 -1.31 5.92
N PRO A 188 11.66 -0.11 5.45
CA PRO A 188 11.22 0.95 6.33
C PRO A 188 9.93 0.58 7.09
N ASN A 189 9.85 0.93 8.37
CA ASN A 189 8.66 0.70 9.20
C ASN A 189 7.38 1.28 8.59
N ALA A 190 7.47 2.42 7.89
CA ALA A 190 6.34 3.02 7.20
C ALA A 190 5.72 2.10 6.13
N VAL A 191 6.53 1.27 5.46
CA VAL A 191 6.03 0.26 4.51
C VAL A 191 5.31 -0.85 5.26
N VAL A 192 5.87 -1.34 6.37
CA VAL A 192 5.24 -2.38 7.22
C VAL A 192 3.89 -1.90 7.77
N GLU A 193 3.84 -0.67 8.27
CA GLU A 193 2.60 -0.03 8.74
C GLU A 193 1.53 0.05 7.64
N HIS A 194 1.95 0.42 6.42
CA HIS A 194 1.04 0.49 5.27
C HIS A 194 0.53 -0.90 4.85
N ILE A 195 1.39 -1.92 4.79
CA ILE A 195 0.98 -3.31 4.55
C ILE A 195 -0.07 -3.72 5.59
N GLY A 196 0.14 -3.36 6.87
CA GLY A 196 -0.82 -3.57 7.94
C GLY A 196 -2.14 -2.85 7.73
N ALA A 197 -2.11 -1.58 7.32
CA ALA A 197 -3.32 -0.80 7.04
C ALA A 197 -4.13 -1.42 5.89
N VAL A 198 -3.47 -1.89 4.83
CA VAL A 198 -4.11 -2.59 3.70
C VAL A 198 -4.70 -3.93 4.14
N SER A 199 -3.99 -4.69 4.98
CA SER A 199 -4.47 -5.99 5.48
C SER A 199 -5.74 -5.87 6.34
N ARG A 200 -5.88 -4.77 7.09
CA ARG A 200 -7.03 -4.49 7.97
C ARG A 200 -8.13 -3.71 7.25
N ARG A 201 -8.03 -3.52 5.93
CA ARG A 201 -9.01 -2.77 5.13
C ARG A 201 -10.36 -3.49 5.15
N ILE A 202 -11.31 -2.90 5.87
CA ILE A 202 -12.73 -3.24 5.74
C ILE A 202 -13.26 -2.38 4.59
N GLU A 203 -13.52 -3.03 3.46
CA GLU A 203 -14.24 -2.39 2.35
C GLU A 203 -15.66 -2.90 2.37
N TYR A 204 -16.59 -1.96 2.50
CA TYR A 204 -18.01 -2.21 2.44
C TYR A 204 -18.46 -2.16 0.98
N ARG A 205 -19.23 -3.15 0.54
CA ARG A 205 -19.69 -3.25 -0.86
C ARG A 205 -20.71 -2.16 -1.20
N SER A 206 -21.33 -1.57 -0.17
CA SER A 206 -22.16 -0.37 -0.29
C SER A 206 -22.02 0.54 0.93
N ILE A 207 -22.47 1.79 0.78
CA ILE A 207 -22.59 2.73 1.89
C ILE A 207 -23.55 2.18 2.97
N GLU A 208 -24.53 1.34 2.61
CA GLU A 208 -25.39 0.67 3.58
C GLU A 208 -24.65 -0.42 4.39
N GLU A 209 -23.83 -1.26 3.76
CA GLU A 209 -23.02 -2.24 4.50
C GLU A 209 -22.03 -1.58 5.48
N ALA A 210 -21.50 -0.40 5.13
CA ALA A 210 -20.64 0.42 6.01
C ALA A 210 -21.34 0.91 7.27
N ARG A 211 -22.67 1.00 7.23
CA ARG A 211 -23.50 1.49 8.32
C ARG A 211 -23.91 0.38 9.28
N ASP A 212 -24.06 -0.86 8.78
CA ASP A 212 -24.60 -1.98 9.55
C ASP A 212 -23.54 -2.73 10.38
N GLN A 213 -22.29 -2.80 9.91
CA GLN A 213 -21.20 -3.44 10.65
C GLN A 213 -20.42 -2.41 11.46
N HIS A 214 -20.67 -2.40 12.78
CA HIS A 214 -19.95 -1.69 13.85
C HIS A 214 -18.93 -0.63 13.39
N GLY A 215 -19.43 0.61 13.28
CA GLY A 215 -18.76 1.84 12.85
C GLY A 215 -17.24 1.89 12.81
N ILE A 216 -16.72 2.51 11.75
CA ILE A 216 -15.30 2.78 11.43
C ILE A 216 -14.41 2.85 12.69
N GLU A 217 -13.70 1.76 12.97
CA GLU A 217 -12.76 1.69 14.10
C GLU A 217 -11.50 2.53 13.85
N ASN A 218 -11.06 2.61 12.58
CA ASN A 218 -9.87 3.36 12.18
C ASN A 218 -10.17 4.34 11.03
N PRO A 219 -10.21 5.67 11.28
CA PRO A 219 -10.39 6.70 10.26
C PRO A 219 -9.37 6.67 9.12
N ALA A 220 -8.16 6.16 9.38
CA ALA A 220 -7.12 6.08 8.38
C ALA A 220 -7.50 5.13 7.23
N SER A 221 -8.26 4.04 7.48
CA SER A 221 -8.62 3.07 6.43
C SER A 221 -9.48 3.68 5.32
N VAL A 222 -10.28 4.71 5.64
CA VAL A 222 -11.13 5.45 4.69
C VAL A 222 -10.32 6.34 3.75
N LEU A 223 -9.12 6.75 4.18
CA LEU A 223 -8.30 7.74 3.49
C LEU A 223 -7.19 7.11 2.64
N VAL A 224 -6.85 5.84 2.87
CA VAL A 224 -5.72 5.15 2.22
C VAL A 224 -5.85 5.10 0.68
N ASP A 225 -7.07 5.02 0.14
CA ASP A 225 -7.29 4.93 -1.33
C ASP A 225 -7.36 6.28 -2.04
N ARG A 226 -7.21 7.38 -1.28
CA ARG A 226 -7.38 8.74 -1.80
C ARG A 226 -6.14 9.17 -2.58
N PRO A 227 -6.29 9.98 -3.65
CA PRO A 227 -5.17 10.43 -4.48
C PRO A 227 -3.96 10.96 -3.70
N ILE A 228 -4.19 11.66 -2.58
CA ILE A 228 -3.12 12.17 -1.74
C ILE A 228 -2.23 11.03 -1.22
N TYR A 229 -2.82 9.95 -0.69
CA TYR A 229 -2.07 8.78 -0.23
C TYR A 229 -1.43 8.01 -1.39
N LYS A 230 -2.09 7.94 -2.56
CA LYS A 230 -1.52 7.32 -3.76
C LYS A 230 -0.30 8.07 -4.33
N SER A 231 -0.27 9.39 -4.17
CA SER A 231 0.87 10.23 -4.56
C SER A 231 2.04 10.18 -3.56
N GLY A 232 1.97 9.34 -2.52
CA GLY A 232 2.97 9.27 -1.45
C GLY A 232 2.85 10.39 -0.42
N GLN A 233 1.89 11.31 -0.58
CA GLN A 233 1.60 12.34 0.41
C GLN A 233 0.69 11.76 1.50
N ILE A 234 1.17 11.74 2.74
CA ILE A 234 0.34 11.37 3.88
C ILE A 234 -0.15 12.61 4.62
N LEU A 235 -1.37 12.51 5.19
CA LEU A 235 -1.81 13.46 6.19
C LEU A 235 -0.73 13.60 7.26
N ARG A 236 -0.41 14.84 7.61
CA ARG A 236 0.54 15.15 8.66
C ARG A 236 0.01 14.64 10.01
N PRO A 237 0.88 14.35 10.99
CA PRO A 237 0.45 13.80 12.28
C PRO A 237 -0.67 14.59 12.97
N TRP A 238 -0.62 15.93 12.92
CA TRP A 238 -1.66 16.79 13.49
C TRP A 238 -3.00 16.71 12.72
N GLN A 239 -2.96 16.55 11.40
CA GLN A 239 -4.16 16.37 10.57
C GLN A 239 -4.82 15.01 10.87
N LYS A 240 -4.01 13.95 11.00
CA LYS A 240 -4.50 12.63 11.43
C LYS A 240 -5.13 12.70 12.81
N ARG A 241 -4.48 13.39 13.76
CA ARG A 241 -5.01 13.61 15.11
C ARG A 241 -6.33 14.36 15.07
N PHE A 242 -6.44 15.43 14.28
CA PHE A 242 -7.67 16.20 14.12
C PHE A 242 -8.85 15.35 13.62
N VAL A 243 -8.62 14.54 12.58
CA VAL A 243 -9.64 13.62 12.05
C VAL A 243 -10.06 12.60 13.12
N GLN A 244 -9.10 12.01 13.84
CA GLN A 244 -9.39 11.07 14.93
C GLN A 244 -10.24 11.72 16.03
N THR A 245 -9.85 12.93 16.50
CA THR A 245 -10.61 13.66 17.52
C THR A 245 -12.05 13.93 17.08
N CYS A 246 -12.27 14.27 15.81
CA CYS A 246 -13.61 14.46 15.27
C CYS A 246 -14.46 13.19 15.33
N VAL A 247 -13.85 12.04 15.04
CA VAL A 247 -14.52 10.73 15.09
C VAL A 247 -14.82 10.32 16.53
N ASP A 248 -13.89 10.54 17.45
CA ASP A 248 -14.05 10.21 18.87
C ASP A 248 -15.22 11.01 19.47
N ASP A 249 -15.27 12.32 19.23
CA ASP A 249 -16.37 13.18 19.68
C ASP A 249 -17.70 12.81 19.02
N TRP A 250 -17.70 12.46 17.73
CA TRP A 250 -18.91 11.95 17.07
C TRP A 250 -19.41 10.65 17.68
N LYS A 251 -18.52 9.72 18.04
CA LYS A 251 -18.90 8.46 18.69
C LYS A 251 -19.47 8.71 20.08
N LEU A 252 -18.85 9.59 20.86
CA LEU A 252 -19.22 9.85 22.25
C LEU A 252 -20.46 10.74 22.39
N TYR A 253 -20.54 11.81 21.60
CA TYR A 253 -21.54 12.87 21.76
C TYR A 253 -22.52 12.99 20.59
N ARG A 254 -22.34 12.19 19.52
CA ARG A 254 -23.07 12.33 18.24
C ARG A 254 -22.94 13.72 17.62
N LYS A 255 -21.87 14.45 17.98
CA LYS A 255 -21.55 15.80 17.53
C LYS A 255 -20.04 16.01 17.59
N ALA A 256 -19.47 16.64 16.57
CA ALA A 256 -18.08 17.09 16.55
C ALA A 256 -18.07 18.58 16.20
N ARG A 257 -17.55 19.44 17.10
CA ARG A 257 -17.58 20.90 16.93
C ARG A 257 -16.20 21.46 17.24
N PHE A 258 -15.42 21.73 16.19
CA PHE A 258 -14.04 22.17 16.31
C PHE A 258 -13.77 23.45 15.52
N LEU A 259 -12.80 24.23 16.00
CA LEU A 259 -12.23 25.37 15.30
C LEU A 259 -10.74 25.06 15.04
N ILE A 260 -10.34 25.09 13.77
CA ILE A 260 -8.92 25.02 13.40
C ILE A 260 -8.40 26.44 13.27
N ALA A 261 -7.49 26.83 14.16
CA ALA A 261 -6.87 28.15 14.20
C ALA A 261 -5.39 28.10 13.78
N ASP A 262 -5.16 27.59 12.57
CA ASP A 262 -3.81 27.41 12.01
C ASP A 262 -3.43 28.55 11.04
N ASP A 263 -2.13 28.79 10.90
CA ASP A 263 -1.56 29.70 9.90
C ASP A 263 -1.87 29.29 8.45
N VAL A 264 -1.76 30.25 7.54
CA VAL A 264 -1.98 30.04 6.09
C VAL A 264 -1.00 28.99 5.57
N GLY A 265 -1.49 28.06 4.74
CA GLY A 265 -0.65 27.03 4.10
C GLY A 265 -0.47 25.72 4.89
N LEU A 266 -0.96 25.61 6.13
CA LEU A 266 -0.80 24.39 6.95
C LEU A 266 -1.77 23.23 6.63
N GLY A 267 -2.49 23.31 5.50
CA GLY A 267 -3.38 22.23 5.06
C GLY A 267 -4.72 22.15 5.81
N LYS A 268 -5.31 23.31 6.14
CA LYS A 268 -6.63 23.40 6.79
C LYS A 268 -7.74 22.75 5.97
N THR A 269 -7.80 23.04 4.67
CA THR A 269 -8.79 22.48 3.73
C THR A 269 -8.78 20.97 3.77
N LEU A 270 -7.60 20.37 3.63
CA LEU A 270 -7.41 18.93 3.63
C LEU A 270 -7.80 18.29 4.96
N SER A 271 -7.48 18.94 6.08
CA SER A 271 -7.87 18.47 7.43
C SER A 271 -9.39 18.42 7.58
N MET A 272 -10.06 19.51 7.19
CA MET A 272 -11.53 19.61 7.26
C MET A 272 -12.22 18.66 6.30
N ALA A 273 -11.75 18.57 5.06
CA ALA A 273 -12.32 17.69 4.04
C ALA A 273 -12.14 16.21 4.40
N SER A 274 -10.97 15.83 4.95
CA SER A 274 -10.73 14.47 5.44
C SER A 274 -11.65 14.12 6.61
N ALA A 275 -11.82 15.04 7.56
CA ALA A 275 -12.75 14.84 8.68
C ALA A 275 -14.21 14.73 8.19
N ALA A 276 -14.63 15.60 7.26
CA ALA A 276 -15.96 15.58 6.68
C ALA A 276 -16.27 14.27 5.94
N LEU A 277 -15.30 13.75 5.17
CA LEU A 277 -15.41 12.45 4.51
C LEU A 277 -15.60 11.30 5.52
N VAL A 278 -14.78 11.25 6.58
CA VAL A 278 -14.91 10.16 7.56
C VAL A 278 -16.23 10.28 8.32
N LEU A 279 -16.64 11.49 8.69
CA LEU A 279 -17.90 11.72 9.41
C LEU A 279 -19.14 11.49 8.53
N SER A 280 -19.08 11.72 7.21
CA SER A 280 -20.20 11.44 6.30
C SER A 280 -20.46 9.94 6.13
N LEU A 281 -19.47 9.09 6.38
CA LEU A 281 -19.67 7.65 6.47
C LEU A 281 -20.33 7.22 7.79
N LEU A 282 -20.08 7.98 8.86
CA LEU A 282 -20.64 7.73 10.19
C LEU A 282 -22.01 8.38 10.43
N SER A 283 -22.50 9.17 9.47
CA SER A 283 -23.75 9.92 9.59
C SER A 283 -24.57 9.85 8.30
N ASN A 284 -25.90 9.96 8.40
CA ASN A 284 -26.79 10.02 7.23
C ASN A 284 -26.91 11.45 6.65
N GLY A 285 -25.97 12.34 7.00
CA GLY A 285 -25.98 13.75 6.62
C GLY A 285 -25.15 14.01 5.36
N GLY A 286 -25.64 14.90 4.49
CA GLY A 286 -24.81 15.44 3.41
C GLY A 286 -23.77 16.41 3.97
N VAL A 287 -22.65 16.57 3.26
CA VAL A 287 -21.61 17.53 3.64
C VAL A 287 -21.89 18.89 3.01
N LEU A 288 -21.96 19.95 3.83
CA LEU A 288 -22.06 21.33 3.37
C LEU A 288 -20.79 22.08 3.73
N ILE A 289 -20.14 22.65 2.73
CA ILE A 289 -18.95 23.50 2.89
C ILE A 289 -19.36 24.94 2.62
N LEU A 290 -19.16 25.81 3.62
CA LEU A 290 -19.34 27.25 3.48
C LEU A 290 -17.95 27.88 3.36
N ALA A 291 -17.61 28.33 2.16
CA ALA A 291 -16.33 28.97 1.85
C ALA A 291 -16.56 30.39 1.28
N PRO A 292 -15.60 31.33 1.48
CA PRO A 292 -15.61 32.60 0.78
C PRO A 292 -15.72 32.41 -0.73
N ALA A 293 -16.42 33.31 -1.42
CA ALA A 293 -16.73 33.14 -2.84
C ALA A 293 -15.48 32.94 -3.72
N THR A 294 -14.39 33.61 -3.38
CA THR A 294 -13.09 33.50 -4.07
C THR A 294 -12.36 32.18 -3.84
N LEU A 295 -12.68 31.46 -2.76
CA LEU A 295 -12.02 30.20 -2.38
C LEU A 295 -12.83 28.96 -2.74
N MET A 296 -14.10 29.09 -3.14
CA MET A 296 -14.95 27.93 -3.46
C MET A 296 -14.31 27.01 -4.50
N ARG A 297 -13.64 27.59 -5.50
CA ARG A 297 -12.90 26.85 -6.53
C ARG A 297 -11.69 26.12 -5.98
N GLN A 298 -10.89 26.81 -5.19
CA GLN A 298 -9.72 26.22 -4.55
C GLN A 298 -10.12 25.00 -3.70
N TRP A 299 -11.22 25.11 -2.95
CA TRP A 299 -11.78 23.99 -2.20
C TRP A 299 -12.17 22.81 -3.10
N GLN A 300 -12.89 23.08 -4.19
CA GLN A 300 -13.33 22.04 -5.13
C GLN A 300 -12.12 21.33 -5.78
N THR A 301 -11.11 22.09 -6.21
CA THR A 301 -9.86 21.54 -6.75
C THR A 301 -9.10 20.73 -5.70
N GLU A 302 -8.88 21.27 -4.50
CA GLU A 302 -8.13 20.55 -3.45
C GLU A 302 -8.84 19.27 -3.00
N ILE A 303 -10.18 19.26 -2.94
CA ILE A 303 -10.96 18.06 -2.60
C ILE A 303 -10.86 17.02 -3.72
N GLN A 304 -10.97 17.44 -4.98
CA GLN A 304 -10.87 16.53 -6.11
C GLN A 304 -9.44 15.96 -6.24
N ASP A 305 -8.42 16.81 -6.15
CA ASP A 305 -7.03 16.42 -6.39
C ASP A 305 -6.44 15.60 -5.24
N ASN A 306 -6.79 15.92 -3.99
CA ASN A 306 -6.25 15.21 -2.83
C ASN A 306 -7.14 14.03 -2.41
N LEU A 307 -8.47 14.16 -2.49
CA LEU A 307 -9.41 13.16 -1.98
C LEU A 307 -10.17 12.41 -3.09
N GLY A 308 -10.09 12.85 -4.35
CA GLY A 308 -10.80 12.20 -5.45
C GLY A 308 -12.32 12.25 -5.30
N LEU A 309 -12.84 13.23 -4.56
CA LEU A 309 -14.26 13.35 -4.26
C LEU A 309 -14.91 14.37 -5.21
N PRO A 310 -16.01 14.00 -5.88
CA PRO A 310 -16.79 14.94 -6.65
C PRO A 310 -17.47 15.95 -5.72
N SER A 311 -17.56 17.21 -6.12
CA SER A 311 -18.27 18.25 -5.36
C SER A 311 -18.96 19.24 -6.28
N ALA A 312 -20.07 19.82 -5.80
CA ALA A 312 -20.86 20.82 -6.53
C ALA A 312 -20.78 22.18 -5.84
N ILE A 313 -20.72 23.26 -6.63
CA ILE A 313 -20.81 24.64 -6.16
C ILE A 313 -22.17 25.22 -6.54
N TRP A 314 -22.82 25.90 -5.59
CA TRP A 314 -24.04 26.66 -5.89
C TRP A 314 -23.69 28.05 -6.41
N SER A 315 -24.09 28.35 -7.64
CA SER A 315 -23.98 29.70 -8.23
C SER A 315 -25.18 30.54 -7.86
N SER A 316 -24.96 31.58 -7.05
CA SER A 316 -26.01 32.54 -6.67
C SER A 316 -26.50 33.39 -7.84
N THR A 317 -25.70 33.56 -8.89
CA THR A 317 -26.00 34.37 -10.08
C THR A 317 -26.89 33.63 -11.06
N THR A 318 -26.56 32.37 -11.36
CA THR A 318 -27.35 31.56 -12.30
C THR A 318 -28.46 30.76 -11.61
N LYS A 319 -28.43 30.69 -10.26
CA LYS A 319 -29.29 29.84 -9.43
C LYS A 319 -29.20 28.38 -9.89
N GLN A 320 -27.98 27.87 -9.97
CA GLN A 320 -27.66 26.53 -10.46
C GLN A 320 -26.55 25.87 -9.65
N TRP A 321 -26.59 24.55 -9.57
CA TRP A 321 -25.44 23.73 -9.19
C TRP A 321 -24.49 23.57 -10.37
N LEU A 322 -23.20 23.75 -10.11
CA LEU A 322 -22.13 23.59 -11.07
C LEU A 322 -21.15 22.50 -10.58
N ASP A 323 -20.64 21.69 -11.50
CA ASP A 323 -19.59 20.72 -11.21
C ASP A 323 -18.18 21.37 -11.18
N GLY A 324 -17.14 20.55 -11.10
CA GLY A 324 -15.73 20.99 -11.15
C GLY A 324 -15.27 21.61 -12.46
N LYS A 325 -16.08 21.53 -13.52
CA LYS A 325 -15.79 22.01 -14.88
C LYS A 325 -16.78 23.08 -15.35
N ASP A 326 -17.55 23.67 -14.42
CA ASP A 326 -18.61 24.64 -14.72
C ASP A 326 -19.78 24.13 -15.55
N LEU A 327 -19.94 22.81 -15.60
CA LEU A 327 -21.10 22.22 -16.23
C LEU A 327 -22.29 22.30 -15.27
N PRO A 328 -23.46 22.72 -15.77
CA PRO A 328 -24.66 22.81 -14.96
C PRO A 328 -25.16 21.41 -14.59
N LEU A 329 -25.31 21.19 -13.28
CA LEU A 329 -25.90 19.98 -12.69
C LEU A 329 -27.40 20.16 -12.39
N SER A 330 -27.93 21.38 -12.52
CA SER A 330 -29.35 21.69 -12.30
C SER A 330 -29.87 22.73 -13.29
N PHE A 331 -31.20 22.83 -13.41
CA PHE A 331 -31.87 23.82 -14.27
C PHE A 331 -31.63 25.25 -13.80
N LYS A 332 -31.55 26.18 -14.76
CA LYS A 332 -31.28 27.60 -14.53
C LYS A 332 -32.46 28.31 -13.89
N GLY A 333 -32.18 29.15 -12.89
CA GLY A 333 -33.20 30.00 -12.25
C GLY A 333 -34.03 29.31 -11.16
N GLU A 334 -33.87 28.01 -10.93
CA GLU A 334 -34.64 27.27 -9.94
C GLU A 334 -34.07 27.46 -8.53
N SER A 335 -34.46 28.55 -7.85
CA SER A 335 -33.91 28.88 -6.52
C SER A 335 -34.17 27.81 -5.45
N GLY A 336 -35.23 27.00 -5.59
CA GLY A 336 -35.53 25.87 -4.71
C GLY A 336 -34.55 24.69 -4.85
N ALA A 337 -33.77 24.64 -5.93
CA ALA A 337 -32.77 23.61 -6.15
C ALA A 337 -31.59 23.69 -5.16
N ILE A 338 -31.38 24.83 -4.48
CA ILE A 338 -30.32 24.99 -3.47
C ILE A 338 -30.41 23.96 -2.33
N ALA A 339 -31.61 23.45 -2.02
CA ALA A 339 -31.80 22.42 -1.00
C ALA A 339 -31.51 20.99 -1.52
N ARG A 340 -31.36 20.82 -2.84
CA ARG A 340 -31.21 19.55 -3.53
C ARG A 340 -29.89 19.52 -4.31
N CYS A 341 -28.79 19.31 -3.60
CA CYS A 341 -27.50 19.07 -4.24
C CYS A 341 -27.51 17.72 -4.97
N PRO A 342 -27.15 17.66 -6.27
CA PRO A 342 -27.07 16.40 -7.03
C PRO A 342 -25.95 15.45 -6.57
N LEU A 343 -24.93 15.98 -5.87
CA LEU A 343 -23.75 15.25 -5.40
C LEU A 343 -23.73 15.13 -3.86
N ARG A 344 -24.89 14.78 -3.27
CA ARG A 344 -25.10 14.75 -1.81
C ARG A 344 -24.45 13.55 -1.12
#